data_AF-A0A9E0WQS9-F1
#
_entry.id   AF-A0A9E0WQS9-F1
#
_cell.length_a   1.000
_cell.length_b   1.000
_cell.length_c   1.000
_cell.angle_alpha   90.00
_cell.angle_beta   90.00
_cell.angle_gamma   90.00
#
_symmetry.space_group_name_H-M   'P 1'
#
loop_
_entity.id
_entity.type
_entity.pdbx_description
1 polymer ?
#
loop_
_entity_poly.entity_id
_entity_poly.type
_entity_poly.pdbx_seq_one_letter_code
_entity_poly.pdbx_strand_id
1 'polypeptide(L)' 'MIGNYNYGTGRRKSAVARVFIKSGSGKITVNGKPANEYFSRETGL' A
#
# COMPACT_ATOMS: atom_id res chain seq x y z
N MET A 1 -11.14 15.71 -11.13
CA MET A 1 -10.17 14.75 -10.59
C MET A 1 -8.85 14.98 -11.28
N ILE A 2 -8.06 15.96 -10.81
CA ILE A 2 -6.74 16.30 -11.37
C ILE A 2 -5.77 16.33 -10.19
N GLY A 3 -5.04 15.25 -10.03
CA GLY A 3 -4.00 15.11 -9.03
C GLY A 3 -3.19 13.89 -9.44
N ASN A 4 -1.86 13.97 -9.38
CA ASN A 4 -0.90 12.99 -9.90
C ASN A 4 -0.94 11.62 -9.17
N TYR A 5 -2.07 11.25 -8.58
CA TYR A 5 -2.28 10.09 -7.73
C TYR A 5 -3.58 9.40 -8.11
N ASN A 6 -3.48 8.13 -8.48
CA ASN A 6 -4.60 7.21 -8.61
C ASN A 6 -5.01 6.73 -7.22
N TYR A 7 -6.28 6.88 -6.87
CA TYR A 7 -6.83 6.41 -5.61
C TYR A 7 -7.48 5.03 -5.79
N GLY A 8 -7.24 4.13 -4.85
CA GLY A 8 -7.84 2.81 -4.82
C GLY A 8 -8.14 2.35 -3.40
N THR A 9 -9.14 1.48 -3.27
CA THR A 9 -9.50 0.82 -2.00
C THR A 9 -9.39 -0.68 -2.14
N GLY A 10 -8.73 -1.35 -1.19
CA GLY A 10 -8.65 -2.81 -1.11
C GLY A 10 -9.38 -3.34 0.12
N ARG A 11 -10.03 -4.51 0.02
CA ARG A 11 -10.66 -5.20 1.15
C ARG A 11 -10.37 -6.70 1.10
N ARG A 12 -10.00 -7.31 2.23
CA ARG A 12 -9.85 -8.77 2.39
C ARG A 12 -10.26 -9.18 3.81
N LYS A 13 -11.21 -10.12 3.93
CA LYS A 13 -11.82 -10.50 5.23
C LYS A 13 -12.35 -9.24 5.94
N SER A 14 -11.93 -8.98 7.18
CA SER A 14 -12.24 -7.77 7.95
C SER A 14 -11.26 -6.60 7.71
N ALA A 15 -10.22 -6.79 6.89
CA ALA A 15 -9.20 -5.76 6.65
C ALA A 15 -9.58 -4.84 5.47
N VAL A 16 -9.31 -3.53 5.63
CA VAL A 16 -9.54 -2.49 4.62
C VAL A 16 -8.27 -1.67 4.43
N ALA A 17 -7.90 -1.39 3.18
CA ALA A 17 -6.77 -0.56 2.79
C ALA A 17 -7.22 0.60 1.90
N ARG A 18 -6.65 1.79 2.14
CA ARG A 18 -6.75 2.95 1.25
C ARG A 18 -5.38 3.18 0.64
N VAL A 19 -5.32 3.22 -0.68
CA VAL A 19 -4.07 3.24 -1.46
C VAL A 19 -4.06 4.45 -2.37
N PHE A 20 -2.91 5.10 -2.43
CA PHE A 20 -2.63 6.21 -3.35
C PHE A 20 -1.42 5.80 -4.20
N ILE A 21 -1.59 5.74 -5.51
CA ILE A 21 -0.57 5.29 -6.46
C ILE A 21 -0.16 6.46 -7.34
N LYS A 22 1.13 6.73 -7.48
CA LYS A 22 1.68 7.69 -8.43
C LYS A 22 2.77 7.04 -9.26
N SER A 23 3.01 7.55 -10.46
CA SER A 23 4.21 7.21 -11.22
C SER A 23 5.45 7.69 -10.45
N GLY A 24 6.48 6.85 -10.35
CA GLY A 24 7.69 7.15 -9.59
C GLY A 24 8.60 5.95 -9.39
N SER A 25 9.51 6.04 -8.42
CA SER A 25 10.59 5.09 -8.16
C SER A 25 10.16 3.72 -7.59
N GLY A 26 8.86 3.42 -7.54
CA GLY A 26 8.33 2.17 -6.99
C GLY A 26 8.47 2.02 -5.46
N LYS A 27 8.77 3.10 -4.71
CA LYS A 27 8.84 3.04 -3.25
C LYS A 27 7.46 2.80 -2.63
N ILE A 28 7.32 1.74 -1.84
CA ILE A 28 6.08 1.38 -1.14
C ILE A 28 6.25 1.63 0.36
N THR A 29 5.33 2.40 0.93
CA THR A 29 5.26 2.69 2.38
C THR A 29 3.86 2.39 2.90
N VAL A 30 3.76 1.69 4.02
CA VAL A 30 2.52 1.34 4.69
C VAL A 30 2.53 1.95 6.08
N ASN A 31 1.57 2.81 6.40
CA ASN A 31 1.45 3.47 7.71
C ASN A 31 2.76 4.15 8.19
N GLY A 32 3.49 4.79 7.27
CA GLY A 32 4.75 5.48 7.57
C GLY A 32 5.99 4.59 7.62
N LYS A 33 5.84 3.27 7.49
CA LYS A 33 6.93 2.31 7.48
C LYS A 33 7.22 1.79 6.07
N PRO A 34 8.47 1.43 5.73
CA PRO A 34 8.74 0.75 4.46
C PRO A 34 8.09 -0.63 4.45
N ALA A 35 7.67 -1.10 3.27
CA ALA A 35 6.89 -2.34 3.14
C ALA A 35 7.60 -3.58 3.73
N ASN A 36 8.92 -3.66 3.58
CA ASN A 36 9.74 -4.74 4.14
C ASN A 36 9.70 -4.80 5.68
N GLU A 37 9.67 -3.64 6.36
CA GLU A 37 9.57 -3.57 7.81
C GLU A 37 8.14 -3.84 8.27
N TYR A 38 7.14 -3.29 7.56
CA TYR A 38 5.73 -3.46 7.92
C TYR A 38 5.26 -4.92 7.79
N PHE A 39 5.67 -5.60 6.72
CA PHE A 39 5.39 -7.02 6.48
C PHE A 39 6.56 -7.88 6.97
N SER A 40 6.91 -7.77 8.25
CA SER A 40 8.09 -8.44 8.83
C SER A 40 7.96 -9.96 8.96
N ARG A 41 6.79 -10.54 8.66
CA ARG A 41 6.57 -11.98 8.62
C ARG A 41 6.37 -12.40 7.17
N GLU A 42 7.27 -13.24 6.65
CA GLU A 42 7.01 -14.05 5.45
C GLU A 42 5.89 -15.03 5.79
N THR A 43 4.64 -14.59 5.65
CA THR A 43 3.51 -15.37 6.13
C THR A 43 3.08 -16.34 5.03
N GLY A 44 3.67 -17.54 5.09
CA GLY A 44 3.11 -18.84 4.69
C GLY A 44 2.50 -18.95 3.29
N LEU A 45 3.34 -19.36 2.33
CA LEU A 45 2.91 -20.29 1.27
C LEU A 45 2.68 -21.68 1.86
#